data_AF-A0A353TBR8-F1
#
_entry.id   AF-A0A353TBR8-F1
#
_cell.length_a   1.000
_cell.length_b   1.000
_cell.length_c   1.000
_cell.angle_alpha   90.00
_cell.angle_beta   90.00
_cell.angle_gamma   90.00
#
_symmetry.space_group_name_H-M   'P 1'
#
loop_
_entity.id
_entity.type
_entity.pdbx_description
1 polymer ?
#
loop_
_entity_poly.entity_id
_entity_poly.type
_entity_poly.pdbx_seq_one_letter_code
_entity_poly.pdbx_strand_id
1 'polypeptide(L)'
;MQSSFILIVIVAYFLLLMFISYLTSRKGADNDAFFRANKSSKWYIVAFAMIGTSISGVTFVSVPGMVRNLDMTYMQMVLGFFFGYLVIAYVLLPLYYRLNLTTIYGYLEQRYGQRSYKTGAWFFLLSKIVGAAARLYLVAFILQSLV
;
A
#
# COMPACT_ATOMS: atom_id res chain seq x y z
N MET A 1 24.72 -13.97 11.85
CA MET A 1 24.15 -12.92 12.73
C MET A 1 23.52 -13.63 13.92
N GLN A 2 23.63 -13.13 15.15
CA GLN A 2 23.04 -13.81 16.31
C GLN A 2 21.51 -13.67 16.21
N SER A 3 20.75 -14.76 16.20
CA SER A 3 19.28 -14.74 16.00
C SER A 3 18.56 -13.83 17.02
N SER A 4 19.12 -13.70 18.22
CA SER A 4 18.69 -12.76 19.26
C SER A 4 18.71 -11.30 18.80
N PHE A 5 19.72 -10.88 18.03
CA PHE A 5 19.83 -9.52 17.52
C PHE A 5 18.70 -9.17 16.54
N ILE A 6 18.35 -10.10 15.64
CA ILE A 6 17.26 -9.93 14.68
C ILE A 6 15.93 -9.71 15.41
N LEU A 7 15.65 -10.55 16.42
CA LEU A 7 14.43 -10.44 17.23
C LEU A 7 14.36 -9.11 18.00
N ILE A 8 15.46 -8.66 18.59
CA ILE A 8 15.53 -7.38 19.30
C ILE A 8 15.20 -6.21 18.36
N VAL A 9 15.77 -6.19 17.16
CA VAL A 9 15.50 -5.13 16.16
C VAL A 9 14.02 -5.14 15.76
N ILE A 10 13.43 -6.31 15.54
CA ILE A 10 12.01 -6.44 15.18
C ILE A 10 11.12 -5.92 16.32
N VAL A 11 11.36 -6.36 17.56
CA VAL A 11 10.57 -5.94 18.72
C VAL A 11 10.69 -4.43 18.95
N ALA A 12 11.90 -3.88 18.89
CA ALA A 12 12.13 -2.45 19.04
C ALA A 12 11.40 -1.63 17.95
N TYR A 13 11.42 -2.11 16.71
CA TYR A 13 10.70 -1.48 15.60
C TYR A 13 9.19 -1.50 15.80
N PHE A 14 8.60 -2.63 16.19
CA PHE A 14 7.16 -2.71 16.47
C PHE A 14 6.74 -1.85 17.66
N LEU A 15 7.56 -1.78 18.72
CA LEU A 15 7.30 -0.89 19.86
C LEU A 15 7.30 0.57 19.43
N LEU A 16 8.26 0.99 18.60
CA LEU A 16 8.32 2.35 18.06
C LEU A 16 7.07 2.67 17.23
N LEU A 17 6.63 1.75 16.37
CA LEU A 17 5.41 1.93 15.58
C LEU A 17 4.16 2.03 16.47
N MET A 18 4.03 1.15 17.46
CA MET A 18 2.91 1.19 18.41
C MET A 18 2.90 2.49 19.21
N PHE A 19 4.07 2.97 19.62
CA PHE A 19 4.22 4.25 20.33
C PHE A 19 3.75 5.43 19.47
N ILE A 20 4.22 5.53 18.22
CA ILE A 20 3.79 6.59 17.29
C ILE A 20 2.28 6.51 17.02
N SER A 21 1.75 5.29 16.83
CA SER A 21 0.32 5.06 16.62
C SER A 21 -0.51 5.52 17.82
N TYR A 22 -0.07 5.20 19.04
CA TYR A 22 -0.74 5.61 20.27
C TYR A 22 -0.82 7.14 20.41
N LEU A 23 0.28 7.85 20.13
CA LEU A 23 0.32 9.32 20.16
C LEU A 23 -0.60 9.94 19.10
N THR A 24 -0.72 9.32 17.94
CA THR A 24 -1.49 9.86 16.81
C THR A 24 -2.99 9.53 16.91
N SER A 25 -3.35 8.38 17.48
CA SER A 25 -4.74 7.89 17.60
C SER A 25 -5.63 8.74 18.51
N ARG A 26 -5.06 9.45 19.49
CA ARG A 26 -5.80 10.26 20.48
C ARG A 26 -6.52 11.49 19.90
N LYS A 27 -6.39 11.80 18.62
CA LYS A 27 -6.89 13.06 18.03
C LYS A 27 -8.35 13.06 17.55
N GLY A 28 -9.16 12.05 17.89
CA GLY A 28 -10.62 12.09 17.64
C GLY A 28 -10.97 12.48 16.21
N ALA A 29 -10.46 11.73 15.22
CA ALA A 29 -10.63 12.05 13.83
C ALA A 29 -11.98 11.51 13.32
N ASP A 30 -12.82 12.40 12.79
CA ASP A 30 -14.00 12.01 12.00
C ASP A 30 -13.58 11.17 10.77
N ASN A 31 -14.52 10.46 10.14
CA ASN A 31 -14.25 9.58 9.01
C ASN A 31 -13.55 10.31 7.84
N ASP A 32 -13.89 11.57 7.56
CA ASP A 32 -13.21 12.36 6.52
C ASP A 32 -11.76 12.70 6.90
N ALA A 33 -11.50 12.93 8.19
CA ALA A 33 -10.16 13.11 8.71
C ALA A 33 -9.35 11.80 8.67
N PHE A 34 -9.99 10.65 8.96
CA PHE A 34 -9.34 9.34 8.94
C PHE A 34 -9.01 8.86 7.52
N PHE A 35 -9.96 8.95 6.58
CA PHE A 35 -9.77 8.41 5.23
C PHE A 35 -9.15 9.41 4.24
N ARG A 36 -9.37 10.72 4.45
CA ARG A 36 -9.02 11.76 3.47
C ARG A 36 -8.15 12.86 4.05
N ALA A 37 -7.82 12.79 5.35
CA ALA A 37 -7.04 13.81 6.06
C ALA A 37 -7.59 15.23 5.84
N ASN A 38 -8.92 15.37 5.72
CA ASN A 38 -9.61 16.62 5.38
C ASN A 38 -9.03 17.34 4.15
N LYS A 39 -8.43 16.60 3.19
CA LYS A 39 -7.72 17.12 2.01
C LYS A 39 -6.60 18.12 2.34
N SER A 40 -6.08 18.09 3.57
CA SER A 40 -5.08 19.04 4.09
C SER A 40 -3.64 18.52 4.03
N SER A 41 -3.46 17.27 3.59
CA SER A 41 -2.14 16.65 3.47
C SER A 41 -1.26 17.37 2.46
N LYS A 42 -0.07 17.80 2.90
CA LYS A 42 0.93 18.39 2.02
C LYS A 42 1.40 17.37 0.98
N TRP A 43 1.56 17.82 -0.27
CA TRP A 43 1.84 16.93 -1.42
C TRP A 43 3.06 16.03 -1.22
N TYR A 44 4.12 16.53 -0.58
CA TYR A 44 5.34 15.76 -0.35
C TYR A 44 5.17 14.64 0.69
N ILE A 45 4.27 14.83 1.66
CA ILE A 45 3.90 13.78 2.63
C ILE A 45 3.14 12.68 1.91
N VAL A 46 2.21 13.06 1.03
CA VAL A 46 1.46 12.11 0.20
C VAL A 46 2.40 11.35 -0.74
N ALA A 47 3.34 12.03 -1.39
CA ALA A 47 4.33 11.39 -2.27
C ALA A 47 5.18 10.35 -1.53
N PHE A 48 5.69 10.69 -0.34
CA PHE A 48 6.47 9.76 0.48
C PHE A 48 5.64 8.54 0.91
N ALA A 49 4.40 8.77 1.36
CA ALA A 49 3.48 7.70 1.72
C ALA A 49 3.11 6.81 0.51
N MET A 50 2.95 7.39 -0.69
CA MET A 50 2.66 6.64 -1.91
C MET A 50 3.83 5.73 -2.33
N ILE A 51 5.07 6.21 -2.22
CA ILE A 51 6.25 5.37 -2.49
C ILE A 51 6.32 4.22 -1.48
N GLY A 52 6.19 4.53 -0.18
CA GLY A 52 6.24 3.53 0.89
C GLY A 52 5.12 2.49 0.81
N THR A 53 3.94 2.84 0.30
CA THR A 53 2.83 1.89 0.11
C THR A 53 2.93 1.07 -1.18
N SER A 54 3.65 1.57 -2.19
CA SER A 54 3.84 0.86 -3.46
C SER A 54 4.92 -0.21 -3.38
N ILE A 55 5.92 -0.03 -2.50
CA ILE A 55 7.02 -0.98 -2.30
C ILE A 55 6.69 -1.90 -1.12
N SER A 56 6.90 -3.20 -1.30
CA SER A 56 6.70 -4.19 -0.25
C SER A 56 7.94 -5.06 -0.05
N GLY A 57 8.02 -5.77 1.08
CA GLY A 57 9.08 -6.75 1.33
C GLY A 57 9.18 -7.82 0.24
N VAL A 58 8.04 -8.20 -0.37
CA VAL A 58 8.00 -9.11 -1.52
C VAL A 58 8.76 -8.50 -2.70
N THR A 59 8.50 -7.24 -3.04
CA THR A 59 9.22 -6.54 -4.13
C THR A 59 10.72 -6.48 -3.84
N PHE A 60 11.09 -6.16 -2.60
CA PHE A 60 12.48 -5.99 -2.18
C PHE A 60 13.31 -7.29 -2.29
N VAL A 61 12.69 -8.43 -2.01
CA VAL A 61 13.34 -9.75 -2.10
C VAL A 61 13.26 -10.31 -3.53
N SER A 62 12.08 -10.25 -4.15
CA SER A 62 11.81 -10.91 -5.42
C SER A 62 12.43 -10.21 -6.63
N VAL A 63 12.45 -8.87 -6.69
CA VAL A 63 12.97 -8.17 -7.88
C VAL A 63 14.47 -8.41 -8.09
N PRO A 64 15.35 -8.26 -7.07
CA PRO A 64 16.74 -8.65 -7.22
C PRO A 64 16.91 -10.14 -7.50
N GLY A 65 16.08 -11.00 -6.90
CA GLY A 65 16.09 -12.44 -7.15
C GLY A 65 15.77 -12.80 -8.62
N MET A 66 14.89 -12.03 -9.26
CA MET A 66 14.58 -12.21 -10.69
C MET A 66 15.76 -11.89 -11.58
N VAL A 67 16.61 -10.92 -11.22
CA VAL A 67 17.77 -10.53 -12.04
C VAL A 67 18.69 -11.71 -12.34
N ARG A 68 18.80 -12.67 -11.42
CA ARG A 68 19.63 -13.87 -11.62
C ARG A 68 19.19 -14.73 -12.81
N ASN A 69 17.89 -14.82 -13.08
CA ASN A 69 17.33 -15.74 -14.07
C ASN A 69 16.65 -15.04 -15.26
N LEU A 70 16.27 -13.77 -15.08
CA LEU A 70 15.45 -12.98 -16.01
C LEU A 70 16.07 -11.59 -16.29
N ASP A 71 17.31 -11.35 -15.87
CA ASP A 71 18.04 -10.09 -16.05
C ASP A 71 17.21 -8.86 -15.61
N MET A 72 17.35 -7.73 -16.31
CA MET A 72 16.62 -6.49 -16.02
C MET A 72 15.24 -6.43 -16.68
N THR A 73 14.63 -7.56 -17.06
CA THR A 73 13.29 -7.56 -17.72
C THR A 73 12.21 -6.87 -16.90
N TYR A 74 12.33 -6.85 -15.56
CA TYR A 74 11.44 -6.10 -14.68
C TYR A 74 11.42 -4.59 -14.96
N MET A 75 12.46 -4.02 -15.58
CA MET A 75 12.50 -2.59 -15.92
C MET A 75 11.39 -2.17 -16.90
N GLN A 76 10.92 -3.08 -17.76
CA GLN A 76 9.75 -2.82 -18.61
C GLN A 76 8.51 -2.49 -17.76
N MET A 77 8.31 -3.21 -16.66
CA MET A 77 7.20 -2.94 -15.73
C MET A 77 7.36 -1.59 -15.04
N VAL A 78 8.59 -1.24 -14.63
CA VAL A 78 8.90 0.06 -14.01
C VAL A 78 8.59 1.22 -14.96
N LEU A 79 8.98 1.11 -16.24
CA LEU A 79 8.62 2.09 -17.26
C LEU A 79 7.10 2.16 -17.46
N GLY A 80 6.40 1.01 -17.43
CA GLY A 80 4.94 0.97 -17.46
C GLY A 80 4.29 1.72 -16.30
N PHE A 81 4.83 1.61 -15.08
CA PHE A 81 4.34 2.35 -13.92
C PHE A 81 4.44 3.87 -14.10
N PHE A 82 5.51 4.37 -14.72
CA PHE A 82 5.66 5.79 -15.00
C PHE A 82 4.48 6.33 -15.82
N PHE A 83 4.15 5.69 -16.94
CA PHE A 83 3.00 6.09 -17.77
C PHE A 83 1.66 5.89 -17.03
N GLY A 84 1.54 4.80 -16.26
CA GLY A 84 0.37 4.56 -15.42
C GLY A 84 0.12 5.70 -14.41
N TYR A 85 1.19 6.20 -13.78
CA TYR A 85 1.08 7.34 -12.87
C TYR A 85 0.68 8.64 -13.57
N LEU A 86 1.09 8.87 -14.83
CA LEU A 86 0.59 10.00 -15.61
C LEU A 86 -0.92 9.91 -15.82
N VAL A 87 -1.45 8.72 -16.15
CA VAL A 87 -2.91 8.52 -16.29
C VAL A 87 -3.62 8.74 -14.95
N ILE A 88 -3.06 8.23 -13.85
CA ILE A 88 -3.64 8.47 -12.52
C ILE A 88 -3.66 9.97 -12.20
N ALA A 89 -2.56 10.68 -12.46
CA ALA A 89 -2.40 12.09 -12.14
C ALA A 89 -3.34 12.99 -12.96
N TYR A 90 -3.45 12.75 -14.26
CA TYR A 90 -4.15 13.66 -15.18
C TYR A 90 -5.59 13.24 -15.49
N VAL A 91 -5.97 11.98 -15.25
CA VAL A 91 -7.32 11.48 -15.58
C VAL A 91 -8.08 11.07 -14.33
N LEU A 92 -7.52 10.16 -13.53
CA LEU A 92 -8.26 9.56 -12.42
C LEU A 92 -8.39 10.47 -11.20
N LEU A 93 -7.29 11.14 -10.79
CA LEU A 93 -7.32 12.07 -9.66
C LEU A 93 -8.30 13.23 -9.87
N PRO A 94 -8.30 13.95 -11.00
CA PRO A 94 -9.27 15.02 -11.26
C PRO A 94 -10.72 14.52 -11.20
N LEU A 95 -11.00 13.32 -11.72
CA LEU A 95 -12.32 12.69 -11.67
C LEU A 95 -12.77 12.42 -10.23
N TYR A 96 -11.92 11.77 -9.42
CA TYR A 96 -12.27 11.39 -8.05
C TYR A 96 -12.41 12.60 -7.12
N TYR A 97 -11.58 13.64 -7.32
CA TYR A 97 -11.70 14.88 -6.56
C TYR A 97 -12.97 15.64 -6.92
N ARG A 98 -13.34 15.71 -8.21
CA ARG A 98 -14.58 16.35 -8.66
C ARG A 98 -15.82 15.68 -8.08
N LEU A 99 -15.84 14.35 -8.05
CA LEU A 99 -16.97 13.57 -7.52
C LEU A 99 -16.94 13.43 -5.99
N ASN A 100 -15.95 14.05 -5.33
CA ASN A 100 -15.77 14.03 -3.87
C ASN A 100 -15.79 12.62 -3.26
N LEU A 101 -15.26 11.62 -3.97
CA LEU A 101 -15.34 10.23 -3.56
C LEU A 101 -14.35 9.91 -2.44
N THR A 102 -14.79 9.07 -1.48
CA THR A 102 -13.92 8.49 -0.44
C THR A 102 -13.23 7.23 -0.93
N THR A 103 -13.91 6.44 -1.77
CA THR A 103 -13.36 5.21 -2.37
C THR A 103 -13.41 5.31 -3.89
N ILE A 104 -12.42 4.71 -4.58
CA ILE A 104 -12.43 4.66 -6.05
C ILE A 104 -13.63 3.88 -6.60
N TYR A 105 -14.17 2.94 -5.81
CA TYR A 105 -15.34 2.14 -6.19
C TYR A 105 -16.64 2.93 -6.15
N GLY A 106 -16.73 4.02 -5.38
CA GLY A 106 -17.89 4.91 -5.40
C GLY A 106 -18.17 5.49 -6.80
N TYR A 107 -17.17 5.55 -7.67
CA TYR A 107 -17.38 5.87 -9.09
C TYR A 107 -18.25 4.82 -9.80
N LEU A 108 -18.06 3.53 -9.50
CA LEU A 108 -18.84 2.43 -10.09
C LEU A 108 -20.31 2.50 -9.66
N GLU A 109 -20.57 2.95 -8.42
CA GLU A 109 -21.91 3.16 -7.91
C GLU A 109 -22.67 4.18 -8.76
N GLN A 110 -22.05 5.35 -8.98
CA GLN A 110 -22.66 6.43 -9.75
C GLN A 110 -22.82 6.06 -11.23
N ARG A 111 -21.84 5.33 -11.80
CA ARG A 111 -21.82 5.03 -13.24
C ARG A 111 -22.63 3.79 -13.64
N TYR A 112 -22.69 2.78 -12.78
CA TYR A 112 -23.21 1.45 -13.09
C TYR A 112 -24.12 0.87 -11.99
N GLY A 113 -24.29 1.57 -10.87
CA GLY A 113 -25.18 1.18 -9.78
C GLY A 113 -24.52 0.33 -8.69
N GLN A 114 -25.33 0.00 -7.68
CA GLN A 114 -24.88 -0.61 -6.43
C GLN A 114 -24.25 -2.00 -6.59
N ARG A 115 -24.69 -2.79 -7.57
CA ARG A 115 -24.12 -4.12 -7.81
C ARG A 115 -22.65 -4.01 -8.22
N SER A 116 -22.33 -3.12 -9.15
CA SER A 116 -20.95 -2.88 -9.60
C SER A 116 -20.07 -2.33 -8.49
N TYR A 117 -20.59 -1.42 -7.65
CA TYR A 117 -19.90 -0.95 -6.45
C TYR A 117 -19.50 -2.10 -5.53
N LYS A 118 -20.48 -2.93 -5.13
CA LYS A 118 -20.25 -4.05 -4.21
C LYS A 118 -19.28 -5.06 -4.82
N THR A 119 -19.44 -5.43 -6.08
CA THR A 119 -18.55 -6.37 -6.76
C THR A 119 -17.11 -5.85 -6.81
N GLY A 120 -16.91 -4.58 -7.20
CA GLY A 120 -15.57 -3.96 -7.22
C GLY A 120 -14.92 -3.92 -5.84
N ALA A 121 -15.67 -3.50 -4.82
CA ALA A 121 -15.18 -3.49 -3.44
C ALA A 121 -14.86 -4.90 -2.92
N TRP A 122 -15.64 -5.91 -3.27
CA TRP A 122 -15.37 -7.30 -2.90
C TRP A 122 -14.08 -7.83 -3.52
N PHE A 123 -13.87 -7.63 -4.82
CA PHE A 123 -12.62 -8.03 -5.48
C PHE A 123 -11.41 -7.33 -4.89
N PHE A 124 -11.55 -6.06 -4.52
CA PHE A 124 -10.50 -5.32 -3.82
C PHE A 124 -10.14 -5.96 -2.48
N LEU A 125 -11.14 -6.21 -1.64
CA LEU A 125 -10.92 -6.81 -0.32
C LEU A 125 -10.27 -8.18 -0.45
N LEU A 126 -10.76 -9.02 -1.36
CA LEU A 126 -10.19 -10.33 -1.64
C LEU A 126 -8.72 -10.22 -2.08
N SER A 127 -8.42 -9.36 -3.06
CA SER A 127 -7.06 -9.13 -3.53
C SER A 127 -6.13 -8.62 -2.42
N LYS A 128 -6.62 -7.72 -1.56
CA LYS A 128 -5.86 -7.20 -0.42
C LYS A 128 -5.59 -8.26 0.64
N ILE A 129 -6.56 -9.11 0.96
CA ILE A 129 -6.40 -10.22 1.92
C ILE A 129 -5.37 -11.22 1.39
N VAL A 130 -5.51 -11.67 0.14
CA VAL A 130 -4.57 -12.61 -0.48
C VAL A 130 -3.15 -12.01 -0.53
N GLY A 131 -3.03 -10.75 -0.95
CA GLY A 131 -1.74 -10.06 -0.96
C GLY A 131 -1.13 -9.88 0.43
N ALA A 132 -1.94 -9.63 1.47
CA ALA A 132 -1.47 -9.55 2.85
C ALA A 132 -0.99 -10.92 3.36
N ALA A 133 -1.74 -11.99 3.08
CA ALA A 133 -1.36 -13.35 3.44
C ALA A 133 -0.02 -13.76 2.79
N ALA A 134 0.17 -13.48 1.50
CA ALA A 134 1.42 -13.77 0.80
C ALA A 134 2.62 -13.01 1.40
N ARG A 135 2.44 -11.74 1.78
CA ARG A 135 3.49 -10.96 2.45
C ARG A 135 3.84 -11.54 3.83
N LEU A 136 2.83 -11.91 4.63
CA LEU A 136 3.06 -12.52 5.94
C LEU A 136 3.77 -13.87 5.81
N TYR A 137 3.37 -14.71 4.85
CA TYR A 137 4.03 -15.98 4.56
C TYR A 137 5.51 -15.77 4.20
N LEU A 138 5.82 -14.83 3.30
CA LEU A 138 7.20 -14.55 2.90
C LEU A 138 8.06 -14.07 4.08
N VAL A 139 7.52 -13.20 4.94
CA VAL A 139 8.23 -12.75 6.14
C VAL A 139 8.46 -13.91 7.11
N ALA A 140 7.45 -14.72 7.38
CA ALA A 140 7.57 -15.89 8.26
C ALA A 140 8.60 -16.90 7.73
N PHE A 141 8.59 -17.17 6.43
CA PHE A 141 9.55 -18.05 5.77
C PHE A 141 10.99 -17.54 5.88
N ILE A 142 11.20 -16.24 5.70
CA ILE A 142 12.51 -15.62 5.87
C ILE A 142 12.96 -15.71 7.34
N LEU A 143 12.08 -15.43 8.29
CA LEU A 143 12.43 -15.53 9.71
C LEU A 143 12.77 -16.97 10.11
N GLN A 144 12.00 -17.96 9.67
CA GLN A 144 12.27 -19.38 9.93
C GLN A 144 13.61 -19.84 9.35
N SER A 145 14.06 -19.27 8.23
CA SER A 145 15.34 -19.65 7.62
C SER A 145 16.54 -18.93 8.24
N LEU A 146 16.33 -17.81 8.93
CA LEU A 146 17.38 -16.99 9.54
C LEU A 146 17.54 -17.16 11.06
N VAL A 147 16.48 -17.57 11.76
CA VAL A 147 16.39 -17.70 13.22
C VAL A 147 16.34 -19.16 13.60
#